data_AF-A0A7J7KIV8-F1
#
_entry.id   AF-A0A7J7KIV8-F1
#
_cell.length_a   1.000
_cell.length_b   1.000
_cell.length_c   1.000
_cell.angle_alpha   90.00
_cell.angle_beta   90.00
_cell.angle_gamma   90.00
#
_symmetry.space_group_name_H-M   'P 1'
#
loop_
_entity.id
_entity.type
_entity.pdbx_description
1 polymer ?
#
loop_
_entity_poly.entity_id
_entity_poly.type
_entity_poly.pdbx_seq_one_letter_code
_entity_poly.pdbx_strand_id
1 'polypeptide(L)'
;MAERNAPGHDDEKIKMSATFILLVCALFYFSYVPQVLVIVIKSISVTKEVTQALTWGVLIYNACYGTLNIVIYICMTPGYRVHIRKLFKCRGSLSQVAPATPA
;
A
#
# COMPACT_ATOMS: atom_id res chain seq x y z
N MET A 1 -14.08 -2.14 33.45
CA MET A 1 -14.92 -1.68 32.32
C MET A 1 -15.10 -0.16 32.39
N ALA A 2 -14.01 0.62 32.34
CA ALA A 2 -14.08 2.08 32.38
C ALA A 2 -12.78 2.68 31.83
N GLU A 3 -12.59 2.61 30.52
CA GLU A 3 -11.49 3.34 29.85
C GLU A 3 -11.87 3.75 28.41
N ARG A 4 -13.17 3.86 28.13
CA ARG A 4 -13.68 4.50 26.91
C ARG A 4 -14.11 5.89 27.32
N ASN A 5 -13.31 6.91 26.98
CA ASN A 5 -13.67 8.33 26.77
C ASN A 5 -12.42 9.21 26.91
N ALA A 6 -11.33 8.85 26.21
CA ALA A 6 -10.28 9.82 25.93
C ALA A 6 -10.73 10.60 24.68
N PRO A 7 -10.99 11.91 24.75
CA PRO A 7 -11.53 12.74 23.66
C PRO A 7 -10.60 12.89 22.43
N GLY A 8 -9.61 12.02 22.26
CA GLY A 8 -8.76 11.94 21.07
C GLY A 8 -8.83 10.61 20.31
N HIS A 9 -9.49 9.57 20.86
CA HIS A 9 -9.49 8.25 20.23
C HIS A 9 -10.42 8.14 19.02
N ASP A 10 -11.57 8.83 19.06
CA ASP A 10 -12.52 8.82 17.95
C ASP A 10 -12.06 9.74 16.81
N ASP A 11 -11.41 10.87 17.12
CA ASP A 11 -10.78 11.75 16.13
C ASP A 11 -9.64 11.04 15.37
N GLU A 12 -8.84 10.23 16.07
CA GLU A 12 -7.77 9.46 15.44
C GLU A 12 -8.34 8.37 14.50
N LYS A 13 -9.45 7.74 14.87
CA LYS A 13 -10.16 6.79 14.00
C LYS A 13 -10.77 7.46 12.78
N ILE A 14 -11.40 8.63 12.95
CA ILE A 14 -11.99 9.43 11.86
C ILE A 14 -10.88 9.87 10.89
N LYS A 15 -9.72 10.30 11.42
CA LYS A 15 -8.57 10.68 10.59
C LYS A 15 -8.00 9.47 9.83
N MET A 16 -7.92 8.31 10.46
CA MET A 16 -7.48 7.07 9.80
C MET A 16 -8.46 6.60 8.73
N SER A 17 -9.77 6.64 8.99
CA SER A 17 -10.78 6.24 8.01
C SER A 17 -10.84 7.20 6.84
N ALA A 18 -10.77 8.52 7.08
CA ALA A 18 -10.68 9.52 6.02
C ALA A 18 -9.43 9.33 5.16
N THR A 19 -8.27 9.08 5.79
CA THR A 19 -7.01 8.81 5.09
C THR A 19 -7.12 7.53 4.25
N PHE A 20 -7.71 6.46 4.79
CA PHE A 20 -7.90 5.21 4.07
C PHE A 20 -8.84 5.38 2.87
N ILE A 21 -9.98 6.04 3.04
CA ILE A 21 -10.92 6.33 1.96
C ILE A 21 -10.25 7.16 0.87
N LEU A 22 -9.53 8.21 1.25
CA LEU A 22 -8.83 9.08 0.30
C LEU A 22 -7.73 8.30 -0.45
N LEU A 23 -7.00 7.42 0.24
CA LEU A 23 -5.98 6.56 -0.37
C LEU A 23 -6.57 5.55 -1.36
N VAL A 24 -7.69 4.91 -1.01
CA VAL A 24 -8.41 3.95 -1.88
C VAL A 24 -9.03 4.66 -3.09
N CYS A 25 -9.65 5.83 -2.89
CA CYS A 25 -10.17 6.63 -3.98
C CYS A 25 -9.04 7.12 -4.90
N ALA A 26 -7.93 7.62 -4.33
CA ALA A 26 -6.77 8.01 -5.11
C ALA A 26 -6.18 6.83 -5.88
N LEU A 27 -6.09 5.64 -5.28
CA LEU A 27 -5.69 4.41 -5.96
C LEU A 27 -6.55 4.16 -7.20
N PHE A 28 -7.87 4.18 -7.03
CA PHE A 28 -8.79 3.93 -8.13
C PHE A 28 -8.60 4.93 -9.27
N TYR A 29 -8.58 6.24 -8.98
CA TYR A 29 -8.44 7.24 -10.05
C TYR A 29 -7.05 7.25 -10.68
N PHE A 30 -5.98 7.22 -9.89
CA PHE A 30 -4.62 7.31 -10.42
C PHE A 30 -4.17 6.04 -11.12
N SER A 31 -4.66 4.84 -10.76
CA SER A 31 -4.31 3.62 -11.49
C SER A 31 -5.16 3.41 -12.74
N TYR A 32 -6.43 3.82 -12.70
CA TYR A 32 -7.39 3.54 -13.76
C TYR A 32 -7.31 4.53 -14.91
N VAL A 33 -7.11 5.83 -14.64
CA VAL A 33 -7.02 6.86 -15.68
C VAL A 33 -5.89 6.59 -16.69
N PRO A 34 -4.66 6.24 -16.28
CA PRO A 34 -3.59 5.90 -17.23
C PRO A 34 -3.90 4.65 -18.05
N GLN A 35 -4.55 3.64 -17.47
CA GLN A 35 -4.95 2.44 -18.22
C GLN A 35 -5.99 2.75 -19.29
N VAL A 36 -7.01 3.53 -18.95
CA VAL A 36 -8.04 3.98 -19.91
C VAL A 36 -7.40 4.81 -21.02
N LEU A 37 -6.46 5.70 -20.69
CA LEU A 37 -5.75 6.51 -21.67
C LEU A 37 -4.98 5.64 -22.68
N VAL A 38 -4.29 4.60 -22.22
CA VAL A 38 -3.57 3.66 -23.11
C VAL A 38 -4.54 2.90 -24.02
N ILE A 39 -5.71 2.49 -23.51
CA ILE A 39 -6.74 1.82 -24.32
C ILE A 39 -7.26 2.75 -25.42
N VAL A 40 -7.53 4.02 -25.09
CA VAL A 40 -7.96 5.03 -26.07
C VAL A 40 -6.87 5.27 -27.10
N ILE A 41 -5.61 5.45 -26.70
CA ILE A 41 -4.48 5.62 -27.63
C ILE A 41 -4.35 4.42 -28.57
N LYS A 42 -4.50 3.20 -28.04
CA LYS A 42 -4.49 1.96 -28.84
C LYS A 42 -5.63 1.94 -29.87
N SER A 43 -6.81 2.47 -29.53
CA SER A 43 -7.96 2.53 -30.43
C SER A 43 -7.80 3.50 -31.60
N ILE A 44 -6.92 4.51 -31.47
CA ILE A 44 -6.68 5.54 -32.51
C ILE A 44 -5.60 5.06 -33.52
N SER A 45 -5.26 3.77 -33.54
CA SER A 45 -4.30 3.17 -34.48
C SER A 45 -2.88 3.75 -34.42
N VAL A 46 -2.42 4.12 -33.21
CA VAL A 46 -1.03 4.51 -32.98
C VAL A 46 -0.09 3.31 -33.20
N THR A 47 1.16 3.56 -33.61
CA THR A 47 2.18 2.54 -33.83
C THR A 47 2.32 1.59 -32.62
N LYS A 48 2.54 0.30 -32.91
CA LYS A 48 2.62 -0.77 -31.90
C LYS A 48 3.70 -0.49 -30.84
N GLU A 49 4.82 0.10 -31.25
CA GLU A 49 5.95 0.44 -30.37
C GLU A 49 5.57 1.47 -29.30
N VAL A 50 4.84 2.53 -29.68
CA VAL A 50 4.39 3.57 -28.76
C VAL A 50 3.37 3.01 -27.78
N THR A 51 2.43 2.20 -28.26
CA THR A 51 1.42 1.55 -27.40
C THR A 51 2.07 0.59 -26.40
N GLN A 52 3.10 -0.15 -26.82
CA GLN A 52 3.83 -1.07 -25.96
C GLN A 52 4.65 -0.32 -24.90
N ALA A 53 5.36 0.75 -25.28
CA ALA A 53 6.09 1.60 -24.35
C ALA A 53 5.17 2.22 -23.29
N LEU A 54 4.01 2.75 -23.71
CA LEU A 54 2.99 3.29 -22.81
C LEU A 54 2.42 2.23 -21.86
N THR A 55 2.16 1.02 -22.36
CA THR A 55 1.66 -0.09 -21.53
C THR A 55 2.65 -0.46 -20.43
N TRP A 56 3.94 -0.59 -20.78
CA TRP A 56 5.00 -0.85 -19.79
C TRP A 56 5.17 0.30 -18.81
N GLY A 57 5.09 1.55 -19.28
CA GLY A 57 5.13 2.74 -18.44
C GLY A 57 4.00 2.75 -17.40
N VAL A 58 2.77 2.43 -17.81
CA VAL A 58 1.62 2.34 -16.90
C VAL A 58 1.75 1.18 -15.91
N LEU A 59 2.30 0.04 -16.33
CA LEU A 59 2.58 -1.08 -15.43
C LEU A 59 3.58 -0.70 -14.33
N ILE A 60 4.70 -0.07 -14.70
CA ILE A 60 5.71 0.39 -13.76
C ILE A 60 5.11 1.46 -12.83
N TYR A 61 4.36 2.42 -13.38
CA TYR A 61 3.67 3.45 -12.60
C TYR A 61 2.76 2.82 -11.54
N ASN A 62 1.93 1.84 -11.93
CA ASN A 62 1.04 1.14 -11.00
C ASN A 62 1.79 0.36 -9.92
N ALA A 63 2.90 -0.29 -10.27
CA ALA A 63 3.74 -1.00 -9.30
C ALA A 63 4.39 -0.04 -8.28
N CYS A 64 4.93 1.08 -8.74
CA CYS A 64 5.48 2.13 -7.88
C CYS A 64 4.40 2.75 -7.00
N TYR A 65 3.22 3.02 -7.55
CA TYR A 65 2.10 3.61 -6.83
C TYR A 65 1.56 2.66 -5.74
N GLY A 66 1.42 1.37 -6.04
CA GLY A 66 1.07 0.36 -5.04
C GLY A 66 2.07 0.32 -3.88
N THR A 67 3.36 0.42 -4.18
CA THR A 67 4.42 0.46 -3.15
C THR A 67 4.37 1.72 -2.30
N LEU A 68 4.18 2.89 -2.93
CA LEU A 68 4.03 4.17 -2.23
C LEU A 68 2.85 4.15 -1.26
N ASN A 69 1.73 3.52 -1.62
CA ASN A 69 0.57 3.40 -0.74
C ASN A 69 0.86 2.59 0.53
N ILE A 70 1.61 1.49 0.41
CA ILE A 70 2.05 0.71 1.57
C ILE A 70 2.94 1.59 2.47
N VAL A 71 3.86 2.34 1.87
CA VAL A 71 4.74 3.26 2.62
C VAL A 71 3.93 4.36 3.30
N ILE A 72 2.98 4.99 2.61
CA ILE A 72 2.11 6.03 3.18
C ILE A 72 1.29 5.46 4.35
N TYR A 73 0.73 4.26 4.21
CA TYR A 73 -0.03 3.61 5.27
C TYR A 73 0.84 3.32 6.51
N ILE A 74 2.04 2.75 6.31
CA ILE A 74 3.01 2.52 7.39
C ILE A 74 3.43 3.85 8.05
N CYS A 75 3.55 4.92 7.26
CA CYS A 75 3.99 6.21 7.75
C CYS A 75 2.91 7.00 8.49
N MET A 76 1.65 6.94 8.02
CA MET A 76 0.53 7.71 8.54
C MET A 76 -0.25 7.02 9.66
N THR A 77 -0.11 5.70 9.86
CA THR A 77 -0.73 4.99 10.97
C THR A 77 0.27 4.89 12.14
N PRO A 78 0.19 5.79 13.16
CA PRO A 78 1.19 5.87 14.22
C PRO A 78 1.34 4.58 15.05
N GLY A 79 0.32 3.71 15.10
CA GLY A 79 0.41 2.39 15.74
C GLY A 79 1.07 1.29 14.90
N TYR A 80 1.09 1.42 13.57
CA TYR A 80 1.48 0.34 12.66
C TYR A 80 2.98 0.04 12.72
N ARG A 81 3.81 1.06 12.92
CA ARG A 81 5.27 0.92 13.09
C ARG A 81 5.64 0.07 14.30
N VAL A 82 4.86 0.17 15.39
CA VAL A 82 5.07 -0.62 16.61
C VAL A 82 4.69 -2.08 16.36
N HIS A 83 3.60 -2.35 15.64
CA HIS A 83 3.20 -3.70 15.24
C HIS A 83 4.21 -4.34 14.28
N ILE A 84 4.73 -3.60 13.31
CA ILE A 84 5.79 -4.07 12.40
C ILE A 84 7.06 -4.41 13.18
N ARG A 85 7.51 -3.55 14.11
CA ARG A 85 8.67 -3.88 14.97
C ARG A 85 8.43 -5.14 15.80
N LYS A 86 7.22 -5.36 16.31
CA LYS A 86 6.86 -6.59 17.05
C LYS A 86 6.94 -7.82 16.14
N LEU A 87 6.42 -7.74 14.91
CA LEU A 87 6.54 -8.80 13.91
C LEU A 87 8.01 -9.16 13.59
N PHE A 88 8.86 -8.16 13.38
CA PHE A 88 10.30 -8.40 13.14
C PHE A 88 11.03 -8.94 14.37
N LYS A 89 10.68 -8.51 15.60
CA LYS A 89 11.24 -9.09 16.84
C LYS A 89 10.82 -10.56 17.05
N CYS A 90 9.57 -10.91 16.75
CA CYS A 90 9.11 -12.31 16.87
C CYS A 90 9.82 -13.24 15.87
N ARG A 91 10.21 -12.74 14.69
CA ARG A 91 10.94 -13.53 13.70
C ARG A 91 12.35 -13.93 14.16
N GLY A 92 13.00 -13.10 14.98
CA GLY A 92 14.28 -13.46 15.62
C GLY A 92 14.15 -14.57 16.66
N SER A 93 13.01 -14.65 17.36
CA SER A 93 12.75 -15.67 18.38
C SER A 93 12.45 -17.05 17.75
N LEU A 94 11.69 -17.09 16.65
CA LEU A 94 11.43 -18.35 15.92
C LEU A 94 12.69 -18.98 15.30
N SER A 95 13.71 -18.18 14.98
CA SER A 95 15.00 -18.69 14.51
C SER A 95 15.87 -19.29 15.62
N GLN A 96 15.57 -19.03 16.90
CA GLN A 96 16.26 -19.62 18.05
C GLN A 96 15.61 -20.91 18.55
N VAL A 97 14.44 -21.28 18.02
CA VAL A 97 13.72 -22.53 18.34
C VAL A 97 13.75 -23.51 17.16
N ALA A 98 14.70 -23.36 16.23
CA ALA A 98 15.11 -24.49 15.41
C ALA A 98 15.94 -25.41 16.32
N PRO A 99 15.47 -26.63 16.65
CA PRO A 99 16.19 -27.51 17.55
C PRO A 99 17.54 -27.82 16.90
N ALA A 100 18.62 -27.59 17.64
CA ALA A 100 19.91 -28.14 17.31
C ALA A 100 19.73 -29.66 17.19
N THR A 101 19.73 -30.18 15.97
CA THR A 101 19.80 -31.61 15.70
C THR A 101 21.11 -32.09 16.33
N PRO A 102 21.09 -32.90 17.40
CA PRO A 102 22.32 -33.52 17.85
C PRO A 102 22.72 -34.58 16.81
N ALA A 103 23.99 -34.54 16.42
CA ALA A 103 24.63 -35.49 15.52
C ALA A 103 24.71 -36.89 16.10
#